data_AF-A0A7Y3W5D2-F1
#
_entry.id   AF-A0A7Y3W5D2-F1
#
_cell.length_a   1.000
_cell.length_b   1.000
_cell.length_c   1.000
_cell.angle_alpha   90.00
_cell.angle_beta   90.00
_cell.angle_gamma   90.00
#
_symmetry.space_group_name_H-M   'P 1'
#
loop_
_entity.id
_entity.type
_entity.pdbx_description
1 polymer ?
#
loop_
_entity_poly.entity_id
_entity_poly.type
_entity_poly.pdbx_seq_one_letter_code
_entity_poly.pdbx_strand_id
1 'polypeptide(L)'
;MTELEGAVFTDEAGHTLYTWPQHLLRNGYSGEQKGRIECYDIVRTKTAGLMSPYPPGVLLPELDTRPSCTDLWRPVLVLEGAEPIGKWSIVEGQDGRRQWAYDEQPVYTSHLDQEPGDTTGGTKRRYGGEGAAARNPIGPPPRVPPAFRVMTTAHGGLVMTRDARSVYILNGESEGQIRCTGDCLDSWQPLTAPALARGDGLFSLVERSPGVRQWAFRGQPLYTYSLDSGEDWMVGSDVSGWSNVYLWETPEPPEEFTAQDTIAGQVLADAQGRTIYLYSCGDDSIDQLGCDHPTDPQVYRLAICGRGDPEVCQENWHYVPAKDDAESGSRAWRAVWIDPMTGRFSDAGVEGAMRVWAYRDRPVYTYFLDEKPGDVRGDATGEWRGGRNGLKAYWIRNAYFRGQ
;
A
#
# COMPACT_ATOMS: atom_id res chain seq x y z
N MET A 1 -8.27 -13.15 -5.20
CA MET A 1 -7.07 -12.73 -4.43
C MET A 1 -6.37 -11.71 -5.29
N THR A 2 -5.97 -10.58 -4.73
CA THR A 2 -5.31 -9.49 -5.42
C THR A 2 -3.80 -9.61 -5.15
N GLU A 3 -3.00 -9.17 -6.10
CA GLU A 3 -1.54 -9.26 -6.01
C GLU A 3 -0.99 -8.46 -4.84
N LEU A 4 -1.57 -7.29 -4.58
CA LEU A 4 -1.09 -6.36 -3.56
C LEU A 4 -1.71 -6.61 -2.19
N GLU A 5 -3.00 -6.89 -2.12
CA GLU A 5 -3.78 -6.79 -0.87
C GLU A 5 -4.32 -8.14 -0.37
N GLY A 6 -3.95 -9.23 -1.05
CA GLY A 6 -4.38 -10.58 -0.74
C GLY A 6 -5.87 -10.78 -1.03
N ALA A 7 -6.57 -11.55 -0.19
CA ALA A 7 -8.02 -11.72 -0.37
C ALA A 7 -8.77 -10.40 -0.05
N VAL A 8 -9.71 -10.03 -0.93
CA VAL A 8 -10.62 -8.90 -0.78
C VAL A 8 -12.05 -9.33 -1.04
N PHE A 9 -13.01 -8.63 -0.44
CA PHE A 9 -14.42 -8.73 -0.81
C PHE A 9 -14.70 -7.85 -2.02
N THR A 10 -15.62 -8.29 -2.88
CA THR A 10 -16.05 -7.56 -4.06
C THR A 10 -17.56 -7.44 -4.11
N ASP A 11 -18.06 -6.48 -4.88
CA ASP A 11 -19.46 -6.47 -5.32
C ASP A 11 -19.71 -7.54 -6.41
N GLU A 12 -20.94 -7.60 -6.92
CA GLU A 12 -21.36 -8.56 -7.96
C GLU A 12 -20.64 -8.34 -9.30
N ALA A 13 -20.17 -7.12 -9.57
CA ALA A 13 -19.40 -6.76 -10.76
C ALA A 13 -17.88 -7.02 -10.59
N GLY A 14 -17.44 -7.39 -9.40
CA GLY A 14 -16.05 -7.69 -9.08
C GLY A 14 -15.24 -6.50 -8.56
N HIS A 15 -15.83 -5.33 -8.36
CA HIS A 15 -15.13 -4.18 -7.79
C HIS A 15 -14.81 -4.42 -6.31
N THR A 16 -13.60 -4.07 -5.89
CA THR A 16 -13.18 -4.24 -4.50
C THR A 16 -13.99 -3.33 -3.56
N LEU A 17 -14.32 -3.87 -2.40
CA LEU A 17 -14.99 -3.14 -1.33
C LEU A 17 -13.96 -2.47 -0.42
N TYR A 18 -14.21 -1.22 -0.04
CA TYR A 18 -13.33 -0.40 0.80
C TYR A 18 -14.06 0.18 1.99
N THR A 19 -13.29 0.47 3.04
CA THR A 19 -13.70 1.30 4.17
C THR A 19 -12.79 2.52 4.27
N TRP A 20 -13.26 3.56 4.95
CA TRP A 20 -12.50 4.80 5.13
C TRP A 20 -12.40 5.17 6.60
N PRO A 21 -11.62 4.43 7.41
CA PRO A 21 -11.63 4.63 8.84
C PRO A 21 -11.07 5.98 9.25
N GLN A 22 -11.62 6.51 10.34
CA GLN A 22 -11.15 7.74 10.95
C GLN A 22 -9.65 7.71 11.25
N HIS A 23 -8.95 8.77 10.83
CA HIS A 23 -7.53 8.99 11.00
C HIS A 23 -7.29 10.30 11.73
N LEU A 24 -6.36 10.29 12.69
CA LEU A 24 -6.01 11.46 13.47
C LEU A 24 -4.96 12.29 12.75
N LEU A 25 -5.27 13.57 12.56
CA LEU A 25 -4.38 14.62 12.05
C LEU A 25 -4.11 15.64 13.16
N ARG A 26 -3.12 16.52 12.98
CA ARG A 26 -2.83 17.60 13.95
C ARG A 26 -4.03 18.44 14.30
N ASN A 27 -4.79 18.82 13.28
CA ASN A 27 -5.85 19.82 13.35
C ASN A 27 -7.24 19.19 13.43
N GLY A 28 -7.33 17.87 13.61
CA GLY A 28 -8.62 17.18 13.72
C GLY A 28 -8.57 15.74 13.24
N TYR A 29 -9.71 15.26 12.76
CA TYR A 29 -9.86 13.92 12.25
C TYR A 29 -10.39 13.97 10.83
N SER A 30 -9.84 13.14 9.96
CA SER A 30 -10.40 12.84 8.64
C SER A 30 -10.83 11.38 8.60
N GLY A 31 -11.54 10.98 7.54
CA GLY A 31 -12.16 9.66 7.49
C GLY A 31 -13.42 9.55 8.34
N GLU A 32 -14.02 8.37 8.31
CA GLU A 32 -15.32 8.08 8.89
C GLU A 32 -15.22 7.37 10.25
N GLN A 33 -16.03 7.85 11.18
CA GLN A 33 -16.31 7.14 12.42
C GLN A 33 -17.19 5.93 12.15
N LYS A 34 -17.03 4.89 12.96
CA LYS A 34 -17.94 3.76 12.97
C LYS A 34 -19.40 4.22 13.11
N GLY A 35 -20.26 3.70 12.25
CA GLY A 35 -21.68 4.02 12.21
C GLY A 35 -22.03 5.36 11.58
N ARG A 36 -21.05 6.11 11.03
CA ARG A 36 -21.28 7.44 10.44
C ARG A 36 -20.78 7.53 9.02
N ILE A 37 -21.66 8.00 8.14
CA ILE A 37 -21.34 8.32 6.75
C ILE A 37 -20.97 9.80 6.67
N GLU A 38 -19.82 10.11 6.05
CA GLU A 38 -19.33 11.45 5.75
C GLU A 38 -19.11 11.66 4.24
N CYS A 39 -19.03 10.59 3.45
CA CYS A 39 -18.91 10.63 1.99
C CYS A 39 -20.28 10.81 1.30
N TYR A 40 -20.62 12.04 0.92
CA TYR A 40 -21.90 12.39 0.27
C TYR A 40 -21.72 12.93 -1.15
N ASP A 41 -22.85 13.05 -1.85
CA ASP A 41 -22.97 13.73 -3.15
C ASP A 41 -22.97 15.25 -2.97
N ILE A 42 -21.88 15.76 -2.39
CA ILE A 42 -21.67 17.18 -2.13
C ILE A 42 -20.27 17.54 -2.63
N VAL A 43 -20.20 18.40 -3.66
CA VAL A 43 -18.93 18.93 -4.14
C VAL A 43 -18.36 19.91 -3.11
N ARG A 44 -17.25 19.54 -2.47
CA ARG A 44 -16.53 20.42 -1.54
C ARG A 44 -15.69 21.40 -2.33
N THR A 45 -15.87 22.69 -2.07
CA THR A 45 -15.17 23.76 -2.80
C THR A 45 -14.09 24.43 -1.98
N LYS A 46 -13.97 24.09 -0.69
CA LYS A 46 -13.04 24.73 0.24
C LYS A 46 -12.29 23.72 1.09
N THR A 47 -11.09 24.11 1.50
CA THR A 47 -10.28 23.39 2.49
C THR A 47 -11.00 23.30 3.84
N ALA A 48 -10.82 22.17 4.52
CA ALA A 48 -11.29 21.88 5.87
C ALA A 48 -10.29 22.35 6.93
N GLY A 49 -9.04 22.66 6.56
CA GLY A 49 -8.00 23.13 7.48
C GLY A 49 -7.41 22.01 8.34
N LEU A 50 -7.61 20.76 7.94
CA LEU A 50 -7.06 19.60 8.62
C LEU A 50 -5.57 19.45 8.31
N MET A 51 -5.15 19.94 7.14
CA MET A 51 -3.80 19.87 6.63
C MET A 51 -2.98 21.14 6.90
N SER A 52 -2.49 21.31 8.14
CA SER A 52 -1.58 22.41 8.53
C SER A 52 -0.40 22.57 7.54
N PRO A 53 -0.06 23.80 7.09
CA PRO A 53 -0.46 25.09 7.64
C PRO A 53 -1.70 25.71 7.01
N TYR A 54 -2.39 25.00 6.10
CA TYR A 54 -3.52 25.57 5.37
C TYR A 54 -4.72 25.78 6.30
N PRO A 55 -5.27 27.00 6.37
CA PRO A 55 -6.48 27.26 7.15
C PRO A 55 -7.72 26.71 6.42
N PRO A 56 -8.83 26.52 7.14
CA PRO A 56 -10.11 26.22 6.49
C PRO A 56 -10.58 27.40 5.64
N GLY A 57 -11.35 27.09 4.59
CA GLY A 57 -12.08 28.09 3.81
C GLY A 57 -11.36 28.60 2.56
N VAL A 58 -10.17 28.09 2.24
CA VAL A 58 -9.45 28.40 1.00
C VAL A 58 -10.08 27.62 -0.15
N LEU A 59 -10.24 28.25 -1.33
CA LEU A 59 -10.81 27.58 -2.49
C LEU A 59 -9.90 26.44 -2.97
N LEU A 60 -10.52 25.29 -3.25
CA LEU A 60 -9.86 24.14 -3.87
C LEU A 60 -9.67 24.38 -5.38
N PRO A 61 -8.71 23.71 -6.04
CA PRO A 61 -8.50 23.84 -7.47
C PRO A 61 -9.59 23.14 -8.29
N GLU A 62 -9.68 23.49 -9.57
CA GLU A 62 -10.52 22.82 -10.58
C GLU A 62 -12.01 22.73 -10.18
N LEU A 63 -12.57 23.81 -9.58
CA LEU A 63 -13.93 23.82 -9.02
C LEU A 63 -15.03 23.43 -10.00
N ASP A 64 -14.89 23.78 -11.28
CA ASP A 64 -15.92 23.56 -12.31
C ASP A 64 -16.07 22.07 -12.69
N THR A 65 -15.04 21.27 -12.44
CA THR A 65 -14.98 19.84 -12.80
C THR A 65 -14.76 18.94 -11.59
N ARG A 66 -14.84 19.50 -10.38
CA ARG A 66 -14.52 18.77 -9.15
C ARG A 66 -15.62 17.76 -8.82
N PRO A 67 -15.27 16.48 -8.61
CA PRO A 67 -16.25 15.45 -8.23
C PRO A 67 -16.71 15.60 -6.78
N SER A 68 -17.90 15.06 -6.48
CA SER A 68 -18.31 14.75 -5.12
C SER A 68 -17.55 13.53 -4.59
N CYS A 69 -17.65 13.26 -3.28
CA CYS A 69 -17.06 12.05 -2.73
C CYS A 69 -17.67 10.79 -3.34
N THR A 70 -18.99 10.76 -3.55
CA THR A 70 -19.69 9.59 -4.09
C THR A 70 -19.45 9.33 -5.56
N ASP A 71 -19.02 10.33 -6.33
CA ASP A 71 -18.59 10.14 -7.72
C ASP A 71 -17.34 9.26 -7.81
N LEU A 72 -16.41 9.44 -6.85
CA LEU A 72 -15.15 8.70 -6.79
C LEU A 72 -15.23 7.43 -5.94
N TRP A 73 -16.09 7.45 -4.91
CA TRP A 73 -16.29 6.40 -3.92
C TRP A 73 -17.77 6.03 -3.86
N ARG A 74 -18.18 5.08 -4.72
CA ARG A 74 -19.59 4.73 -4.88
C ARG A 74 -20.07 3.95 -3.67
N PRO A 75 -21.15 4.36 -2.99
CA PRO A 75 -21.63 3.67 -1.79
C PRO A 75 -22.24 2.32 -2.16
N VAL A 76 -21.96 1.29 -1.36
CA VAL A 76 -22.58 -0.04 -1.52
C VAL A 76 -23.93 -0.05 -0.81
N LEU A 77 -25.00 0.19 -1.58
CA LEU A 77 -26.36 0.32 -1.05
C LEU A 77 -26.94 -1.02 -0.60
N VAL A 78 -27.86 -0.96 0.36
CA VAL A 78 -28.58 -2.12 0.89
C VAL A 78 -29.83 -2.39 0.05
N LEU A 79 -29.92 -3.58 -0.53
CA LEU A 79 -31.11 -4.03 -1.24
C LEU A 79 -32.29 -4.26 -0.28
N GLU A 80 -33.51 -4.15 -0.79
CA GLU A 80 -34.71 -4.40 0.01
C GLU A 80 -34.71 -5.82 0.59
N GLY A 81 -35.06 -5.94 1.87
CA GLY A 81 -35.10 -7.22 2.59
C GLY A 81 -33.75 -7.79 3.03
N ALA A 82 -32.62 -7.12 2.74
CA ALA A 82 -31.32 -7.58 3.20
C ALA A 82 -31.13 -7.38 4.73
N GLU A 83 -30.55 -8.39 5.39
CA GLU A 83 -30.32 -8.42 6.83
C GLU A 83 -28.82 -8.46 7.17
N PRO A 84 -28.38 -7.81 8.27
CA PRO A 84 -27.01 -7.92 8.79
C PRO A 84 -26.57 -9.35 9.09
N ILE A 85 -25.28 -9.65 8.89
CA ILE A 85 -24.69 -10.96 9.23
C ILE A 85 -23.23 -10.86 9.67
N GLY A 86 -22.91 -11.41 10.83
CA GLY A 86 -21.54 -11.40 11.37
C GLY A 86 -21.03 -9.96 11.55
N LYS A 87 -19.99 -9.59 10.80
CA LYS A 87 -19.45 -8.22 10.79
C LYS A 87 -20.16 -7.27 9.82
N TRP A 88 -21.03 -7.77 8.95
CA TRP A 88 -21.82 -6.96 8.04
C TRP A 88 -23.01 -6.37 8.78
N SER A 89 -23.12 -5.06 8.71
CA SER A 89 -24.12 -4.23 9.37
C SER A 89 -24.70 -3.23 8.37
N ILE A 90 -25.76 -2.54 8.76
CA ILE A 90 -26.39 -1.52 7.92
C ILE A 90 -26.26 -0.19 8.65
N VAL A 91 -25.78 0.83 7.93
CA VAL A 91 -25.73 2.21 8.40
C VAL A 91 -26.70 3.05 7.59
N GLU A 92 -27.32 4.03 8.25
CA GLU A 92 -28.25 4.98 7.62
C GLU A 92 -27.60 6.36 7.58
N GLY A 93 -27.56 6.94 6.38
CA GLY A 93 -27.01 8.27 6.14
C GLY A 93 -27.98 9.38 6.52
N GLN A 94 -27.47 10.60 6.64
CA GLN A 94 -28.30 11.78 6.90
C GLN A 94 -29.22 12.12 5.71
N ASP A 95 -28.89 11.61 4.53
CA ASP A 95 -29.69 11.67 3.30
C ASP A 95 -30.74 10.54 3.21
N GLY A 96 -30.88 9.72 4.26
CA GLY A 96 -31.81 8.59 4.32
C GLY A 96 -31.34 7.35 3.55
N ARG A 97 -30.14 7.36 2.96
CA ARG A 97 -29.63 6.18 2.26
C ARG A 97 -29.27 5.08 3.26
N ARG A 98 -29.58 3.84 2.90
CA ARG A 98 -29.13 2.65 3.65
C ARG A 98 -27.94 2.04 2.93
N GLN A 99 -26.81 1.98 3.60
CA GLN A 99 -25.54 1.51 3.05
C GLN A 99 -25.00 0.34 3.88
N TRP A 100 -24.35 -0.62 3.22
CA TRP A 100 -23.64 -1.68 3.91
C TRP A 100 -22.45 -1.11 4.68
N ALA A 101 -22.22 -1.66 5.86
CA ALA A 101 -21.06 -1.39 6.68
C ALA A 101 -20.37 -2.70 7.10
N TYR A 102 -19.05 -2.71 7.12
CA TYR A 102 -18.24 -3.83 7.60
C TYR A 102 -17.51 -3.42 8.88
N ASP A 103 -17.73 -4.16 9.96
CA ASP A 103 -17.24 -3.79 11.30
C ASP A 103 -17.66 -2.36 11.68
N GLU A 104 -18.91 -2.01 11.35
CA GLU A 104 -19.56 -0.69 11.49
C GLU A 104 -18.98 0.42 10.60
N GLN A 105 -18.01 0.15 9.73
CA GLN A 105 -17.50 1.15 8.79
C GLN A 105 -18.26 1.13 7.46
N PRO A 106 -18.75 2.27 6.95
CA PRO A 106 -19.44 2.34 5.67
C PRO A 106 -18.58 1.80 4.52
N VAL A 107 -19.22 1.07 3.60
CA VAL A 107 -18.53 0.36 2.51
C VAL A 107 -18.75 1.04 1.17
N TYR A 108 -17.67 1.17 0.41
CA TYR A 108 -17.63 1.83 -0.91
C TYR A 108 -16.92 0.96 -1.95
N THR A 109 -17.17 1.21 -3.23
CA THR A 109 -16.30 0.80 -4.34
C THR A 109 -15.56 2.02 -4.91
N SER A 110 -14.39 1.79 -5.51
CA SER A 110 -13.57 2.85 -6.10
C SER A 110 -13.87 3.02 -7.59
N HIS A 111 -13.95 4.26 -8.08
CA HIS A 111 -14.03 4.54 -9.51
C HIS A 111 -12.76 4.15 -10.28
N LEU A 112 -11.62 3.95 -9.60
CA LEU A 112 -10.35 3.53 -10.21
C LEU A 112 -10.24 2.02 -10.41
N ASP A 113 -11.13 1.23 -9.82
CA ASP A 113 -11.12 -0.23 -9.98
C ASP A 113 -11.90 -0.56 -11.25
N GLN A 114 -11.22 -1.07 -12.28
CA GLN A 114 -11.80 -1.33 -13.60
C GLN A 114 -11.99 -2.83 -13.86
N GLU A 115 -11.12 -3.65 -13.29
CA GLU A 115 -11.16 -5.10 -13.41
C GLU A 115 -11.46 -5.78 -12.07
N PRO A 116 -12.03 -7.00 -12.09
CA PRO A 116 -12.28 -7.74 -10.87
C PRO A 116 -11.05 -7.92 -9.97
N GLY A 117 -11.19 -7.50 -8.71
CA GLY A 117 -10.11 -7.56 -7.72
C GLY A 117 -8.99 -6.54 -7.94
N ASP A 118 -9.21 -5.49 -8.73
CA ASP A 118 -8.38 -4.28 -8.67
C ASP A 118 -8.42 -3.69 -7.28
N THR A 119 -7.28 -3.17 -6.84
CA THR A 119 -7.18 -2.46 -5.57
C THR A 119 -6.59 -1.08 -5.78
N THR A 120 -6.90 -0.40 -6.89
CA THR A 120 -6.22 0.82 -7.34
C THR A 120 -6.61 2.03 -6.49
N GLY A 121 -7.84 2.05 -5.96
CA GLY A 121 -8.34 3.15 -5.12
C GLY A 121 -7.72 3.28 -3.73
N GLY A 122 -7.22 2.19 -3.14
CA GLY A 122 -6.78 2.20 -1.74
C GLY A 122 -5.81 1.08 -1.35
N THR A 123 -5.23 1.12 -0.15
CA THR A 123 -4.22 0.14 0.27
C THR A 123 -4.34 -0.23 1.74
N LYS A 124 -3.95 -1.46 2.12
CA LYS A 124 -3.75 -1.85 3.52
C LYS A 124 -2.34 -1.59 4.03
N ARG A 125 -1.42 -1.12 3.17
CA ARG A 125 -0.06 -0.74 3.60
C ARG A 125 -0.15 0.32 4.69
N ARG A 126 0.74 0.22 5.66
CA ARG A 126 0.69 1.06 6.85
C ARG A 126 0.90 2.50 6.43
N TYR A 127 -0.06 3.33 6.80
CA TYR A 127 0.00 4.77 6.61
C TYR A 127 -0.12 5.45 7.97
N GLY A 128 0.51 6.61 8.15
CA GLY A 128 0.48 7.29 9.44
C GLY A 128 1.06 8.69 9.41
N GLY A 129 0.95 9.37 10.56
CA GLY A 129 1.32 10.78 10.66
C GLY A 129 0.23 11.69 10.08
N GLU A 130 0.65 12.79 9.45
CA GLU A 130 -0.23 13.89 9.02
C GLU A 130 -0.82 13.72 7.61
N GLY A 131 -0.76 12.51 7.09
CA GLY A 131 -1.21 12.22 5.75
C GLY A 131 -2.73 11.99 5.66
N ALA A 132 -3.32 12.06 4.46
CA ALA A 132 -4.74 11.81 4.22
C ALA A 132 -5.22 10.42 4.70
N ALA A 133 -6.42 10.35 5.26
CA ALA A 133 -7.04 9.11 5.71
C ALA A 133 -7.10 8.10 4.56
N ALA A 134 -6.43 6.97 4.73
CA ALA A 134 -6.34 5.95 3.71
C ALA A 134 -7.67 5.19 3.54
N ARG A 135 -7.99 4.87 2.29
CA ARG A 135 -9.09 3.98 1.93
C ARG A 135 -8.55 2.56 1.93
N ASN A 136 -9.17 1.69 2.72
CA ASN A 136 -8.64 0.36 2.99
C ASN A 136 -9.52 -0.69 2.32
N PRO A 137 -8.98 -1.51 1.39
CA PRO A 137 -9.75 -2.61 0.83
C PRO A 137 -10.05 -3.61 1.95
N ILE A 138 -11.30 -4.06 2.03
CA ILE A 138 -11.73 -5.03 3.04
C ILE A 138 -11.69 -6.44 2.46
N GLY A 139 -11.40 -7.40 3.32
CA GLY A 139 -11.35 -8.81 2.95
C GLY A 139 -11.54 -9.69 4.17
N PRO A 140 -11.61 -11.02 3.94
CA PRO A 140 -11.66 -11.96 5.05
C PRO A 140 -10.36 -11.85 5.88
N PRO A 141 -10.43 -12.08 7.20
CA PRO A 141 -9.22 -12.15 8.01
C PRO A 141 -8.27 -13.22 7.45
N PRO A 142 -6.94 -12.98 7.43
CA PRO A 142 -5.98 -13.98 7.01
C PRO A 142 -6.12 -15.27 7.82
N ARG A 143 -6.10 -16.42 7.14
CA ARG A 143 -6.16 -17.74 7.79
C ARG A 143 -4.77 -18.11 8.34
N VAL A 144 -4.42 -17.51 9.47
CA VAL A 144 -3.17 -17.77 10.20
C VAL A 144 -3.47 -18.13 11.66
N PRO A 145 -2.65 -18.96 12.32
CA PRO A 145 -2.82 -19.24 13.74
C PRO A 145 -2.73 -17.96 14.59
N PRO A 146 -3.36 -17.90 15.79
CA PRO A 146 -3.36 -16.70 16.64
C PRO A 146 -1.98 -16.21 17.11
N ALA A 147 -0.93 -17.03 16.95
CA ALA A 147 0.45 -16.65 17.21
C ALA A 147 1.02 -15.72 16.12
N PHE A 148 0.34 -15.59 14.99
CA PHE A 148 0.80 -14.85 13.83
C PHE A 148 -0.17 -13.73 13.45
N ARG A 149 0.36 -12.76 12.70
CA ARG A 149 -0.38 -11.74 11.96
C ARG A 149 0.20 -11.62 10.56
N VAL A 150 -0.52 -10.93 9.68
CA VAL A 150 -0.04 -10.65 8.32
C VAL A 150 0.03 -9.14 8.12
N MET A 151 1.09 -8.68 7.47
CA MET A 151 1.28 -7.29 7.07
C MET A 151 1.50 -7.24 5.55
N THR A 152 0.79 -6.34 4.86
CA THR A 152 0.99 -6.10 3.44
C THR A 152 2.30 -5.32 3.21
N THR A 153 3.17 -5.80 2.31
CA THR A 153 4.45 -5.17 1.93
C THR A 153 4.58 -5.02 0.41
N ALA A 154 5.74 -4.60 -0.08
CA ALA A 154 6.09 -4.63 -1.50
C ALA A 154 6.04 -6.04 -2.09
N HIS A 155 6.50 -7.04 -1.33
CA HIS A 155 6.61 -8.44 -1.76
C HIS A 155 5.38 -9.29 -1.45
N GLY A 156 4.38 -8.76 -0.75
CA GLY A 156 3.11 -9.43 -0.51
C GLY A 156 2.72 -9.46 0.97
N GLY A 157 2.02 -10.52 1.38
CA GLY A 157 1.51 -10.67 2.74
C GLY A 157 2.53 -11.27 3.68
N LEU A 158 3.43 -10.46 4.24
CA LEU A 158 4.46 -10.90 5.19
C LEU A 158 3.82 -11.51 6.44
N VAL A 159 4.16 -12.77 6.73
CA VAL A 159 3.80 -13.44 7.98
C VAL A 159 4.75 -12.98 9.07
N MET A 160 4.16 -12.55 10.17
CA MET A 160 4.86 -12.05 11.33
C MET A 160 4.35 -12.74 12.58
N THR A 161 5.15 -12.76 13.62
CA THR A 161 4.64 -13.09 14.96
C THR A 161 3.63 -12.03 15.41
N ARG A 162 2.81 -12.36 16.41
CA ARG A 162 1.81 -11.43 16.96
C ARG A 162 2.42 -10.12 17.48
N ASP A 163 3.64 -10.16 17.99
CA ASP A 163 4.48 -9.02 18.40
C ASP A 163 5.24 -8.34 17.24
N ALA A 164 4.84 -8.60 15.99
CA ALA A 164 5.35 -7.96 14.78
C ALA A 164 6.85 -8.18 14.50
N ARG A 165 7.37 -9.37 14.84
CA ARG A 165 8.69 -9.82 14.36
C ARG A 165 8.54 -10.61 13.06
N SER A 166 9.43 -10.38 12.11
CA SER A 166 9.46 -11.10 10.84
C SER A 166 9.77 -12.58 11.05
N VAL A 167 9.08 -13.43 10.27
CA VAL A 167 9.20 -14.88 10.35
C VAL A 167 9.97 -15.40 9.14
N TYR A 168 10.84 -16.37 9.38
CA TYR A 168 11.75 -16.92 8.38
C TYR A 168 11.72 -18.44 8.35
N ILE A 169 12.15 -18.98 7.21
CA ILE A 169 12.52 -20.37 7.00
C ILE A 169 13.99 -20.45 6.60
N LEU A 170 14.64 -21.57 6.94
CA LEU A 170 15.93 -21.94 6.37
C LEU A 170 15.68 -22.82 5.14
N ASN A 171 16.09 -22.36 3.97
CA ASN A 171 15.79 -22.95 2.68
C ASN A 171 16.30 -24.40 2.58
N GLY A 172 15.38 -25.35 2.48
CA GLY A 172 15.67 -26.79 2.45
C GLY A 172 15.56 -27.51 3.79
N GLU A 173 15.14 -26.85 4.88
CA GLU A 173 14.68 -27.55 6.08
C GLU A 173 13.24 -28.07 5.94
N SER A 174 12.96 -29.15 6.66
CA SER A 174 11.65 -29.77 6.76
C SER A 174 11.56 -30.60 8.06
N GLU A 175 10.41 -31.21 8.32
CA GLU A 175 10.24 -32.15 9.43
C GLU A 175 11.27 -33.29 9.36
N GLY A 176 11.93 -33.57 10.49
CA GLY A 176 13.01 -34.57 10.56
C GLY A 176 14.35 -34.13 9.95
N GLN A 177 14.41 -32.97 9.28
CA GLN A 177 15.62 -32.43 8.66
C GLN A 177 15.88 -30.98 9.10
N ILE A 178 15.98 -30.79 10.42
CA ILE A 178 16.31 -29.49 11.02
C ILE A 178 17.83 -29.36 11.11
N ARG A 179 18.41 -28.45 10.34
CA ARG A 179 19.84 -28.16 10.25
C ARG A 179 20.27 -27.04 11.20
N CYS A 180 19.42 -26.06 11.44
CA CYS A 180 19.69 -24.96 12.36
C CYS A 180 19.67 -25.49 13.80
N THR A 181 20.85 -25.81 14.28
CA THR A 181 21.16 -26.37 15.59
C THR A 181 22.49 -25.75 16.07
N GLY A 182 22.83 -25.90 17.35
CA GLY A 182 24.05 -25.31 17.92
C GLY A 182 24.12 -23.79 17.69
N ASP A 183 25.27 -23.31 17.25
CA ASP A 183 25.59 -21.88 17.01
C ASP A 183 24.60 -21.16 16.09
N CYS A 184 23.90 -21.89 15.21
CA CYS A 184 22.83 -21.29 14.39
C CYS A 184 21.76 -20.62 15.27
N LEU A 185 21.49 -21.20 16.45
CA LEU A 185 20.46 -20.74 17.38
C LEU A 185 20.85 -19.49 18.16
N ASP A 186 22.12 -19.09 18.12
CA ASP A 186 22.56 -17.81 18.69
C ASP A 186 21.95 -16.64 17.91
N SER A 187 21.76 -16.82 16.59
CA SER A 187 21.18 -15.82 15.70
C SER A 187 19.73 -16.09 15.32
N TRP A 188 19.33 -17.36 15.23
CA TRP A 188 18.04 -17.79 14.70
C TRP A 188 17.23 -18.52 15.76
N GLN A 189 16.25 -17.82 16.33
CA GLN A 189 15.43 -18.33 17.41
C GLN A 189 14.24 -19.13 16.84
N PRO A 190 14.09 -20.42 17.19
CA PRO A 190 12.95 -21.22 16.75
C PRO A 190 11.63 -20.70 17.32
N LEU A 191 10.59 -20.62 16.48
CA LEU A 191 9.25 -20.29 16.92
C LEU A 191 8.57 -21.52 17.53
N THR A 192 8.81 -21.74 18.82
CA THR A 192 8.19 -22.83 19.57
C THR A 192 6.66 -22.70 19.59
N ALA A 193 5.97 -23.83 19.44
CA ALA A 193 4.53 -23.88 19.45
C ALA A 193 4.01 -24.26 20.84
N PRO A 194 2.99 -23.57 21.37
CA PRO A 194 2.42 -23.92 22.67
C PRO A 194 1.82 -25.33 22.68
N ALA A 195 1.68 -25.94 23.86
CA ALA A 195 1.19 -27.32 24.01
C ALA A 195 -0.21 -27.57 23.39
N LEU A 196 -1.05 -26.54 23.35
CA LEU A 196 -2.39 -26.61 22.76
C LEU A 196 -2.44 -26.14 21.29
N ALA A 197 -1.30 -25.78 20.70
CA ALA A 197 -1.22 -25.39 19.30
C ALA A 197 -1.73 -26.51 18.39
N ARG A 198 -2.38 -26.10 17.30
CA ARG A 198 -2.79 -26.97 16.20
C ARG A 198 -2.42 -26.29 14.90
N GLY A 199 -1.95 -27.07 13.94
CA GLY A 199 -1.81 -26.60 12.57
C GLY A 199 -3.16 -26.25 11.96
N ASP A 200 -3.17 -25.27 11.06
CA ASP A 200 -4.31 -24.92 10.24
C ASP A 200 -3.83 -24.40 8.88
N GLY A 201 -4.47 -24.87 7.81
CA GLY A 201 -4.13 -24.50 6.44
C GLY A 201 -2.65 -24.75 6.11
N LEU A 202 -1.91 -23.68 5.82
CA LEU A 202 -0.48 -23.73 5.48
C LEU A 202 0.43 -23.90 6.72
N PHE A 203 -0.12 -23.75 7.93
CA PHE A 203 0.65 -23.87 9.16
C PHE A 203 0.53 -25.28 9.74
N SER A 204 1.66 -25.84 10.14
CA SER A 204 1.76 -27.13 10.80
C SER A 204 2.67 -27.04 12.02
N LEU A 205 2.85 -28.17 12.69
CA LEU A 205 3.78 -28.33 13.81
C LEU A 205 4.78 -29.40 13.43
N VAL A 206 6.05 -29.16 13.71
CA VAL A 206 7.13 -30.15 13.57
C VAL A 206 7.74 -30.43 14.93
N GLU A 207 8.12 -31.69 15.16
CA GLU A 207 8.88 -32.05 16.36
C GLU A 207 10.34 -31.63 16.18
N ARG A 208 10.81 -30.71 17.03
CA ARG A 208 12.17 -30.19 17.00
C ARG A 208 13.12 -31.06 17.83
N SER A 209 12.65 -31.47 19.00
CA SER A 209 13.30 -32.40 19.92
C SER A 209 12.21 -33.05 20.79
N PRO A 210 12.51 -34.12 21.55
CA PRO A 210 11.49 -34.83 22.31
C PRO A 210 10.64 -33.91 23.18
N GLY A 211 9.35 -33.78 22.84
CA GLY A 211 8.39 -32.94 23.56
C GLY A 211 8.43 -31.44 23.22
N VAL A 212 9.33 -30.99 22.34
CA VAL A 212 9.41 -29.60 21.86
C VAL A 212 8.89 -29.54 20.43
N ARG A 213 7.76 -28.85 20.25
CA ARG A 213 7.19 -28.59 18.92
C ARG A 213 7.50 -27.18 18.47
N GLN A 214 7.77 -27.02 17.18
CA GLN A 214 8.02 -25.75 16.52
C GLN A 214 6.92 -25.52 15.48
N TRP A 215 6.51 -24.27 15.30
CA TRP A 215 5.64 -23.90 14.19
C TRP A 215 6.35 -24.12 12.87
N ALA A 216 5.61 -24.58 11.87
CA ALA A 216 6.09 -24.74 10.51
C ALA A 216 5.11 -24.09 9.53
N PHE A 217 5.62 -23.57 8.40
CA PHE A 217 4.84 -23.09 7.28
C PHE A 217 5.17 -23.92 6.05
N ARG A 218 4.15 -24.50 5.42
CA ARG A 218 4.30 -25.47 4.32
C ARG A 218 5.30 -26.60 4.66
N GLY A 219 5.31 -27.02 5.92
CA GLY A 219 6.19 -28.07 6.45
C GLY A 219 7.62 -27.62 6.81
N GLN A 220 7.98 -26.35 6.61
CA GLN A 220 9.31 -25.81 6.92
C GLN A 220 9.31 -25.15 8.31
N PRO A 221 10.26 -25.48 9.21
CA PRO A 221 10.32 -24.91 10.56
C PRO A 221 10.52 -23.39 10.54
N LEU A 222 9.78 -22.68 11.41
CA LEU A 222 9.77 -21.22 11.45
C LEU A 222 10.70 -20.65 12.52
N TYR A 223 11.39 -19.56 12.19
CA TYR A 223 12.35 -18.87 13.05
C TYR A 223 12.11 -17.36 13.06
N THR A 224 12.63 -16.70 14.07
CA THR A 224 12.85 -15.24 14.11
C THR A 224 14.33 -14.95 14.18
N TYR A 225 14.76 -13.84 13.57
CA TYR A 225 16.15 -13.41 13.61
C TYR A 225 16.43 -12.50 14.82
N SER A 226 17.55 -12.71 15.49
CA SER A 226 17.94 -11.99 16.71
C SER A 226 18.20 -10.50 16.49
N LEU A 227 18.68 -10.10 15.31
CA LEU A 227 18.96 -8.70 14.98
C LEU A 227 17.73 -7.94 14.45
N ASP A 228 16.62 -8.64 14.19
CA ASP A 228 15.32 -8.00 13.91
C ASP A 228 14.70 -7.52 15.23
N SER A 229 15.24 -6.42 15.73
CA SER A 229 14.88 -5.84 17.04
C SER A 229 13.74 -4.82 16.98
N GLY A 230 13.38 -4.34 15.79
CA GLY A 230 12.20 -3.50 15.56
C GLY A 230 11.01 -4.30 15.02
N GLU A 231 9.82 -3.71 15.12
CA GLU A 231 8.67 -4.19 14.35
C GLU A 231 9.05 -4.20 12.86
N ASP A 232 8.60 -5.21 12.13
CA ASP A 232 8.73 -5.28 10.66
C ASP A 232 10.13 -5.26 10.07
N TRP A 233 11.17 -5.38 10.90
CA TRP A 233 12.55 -5.49 10.44
C TRP A 233 12.77 -6.81 9.73
N MET A 234 13.50 -6.74 8.61
CA MET A 234 13.77 -7.86 7.71
C MET A 234 15.27 -7.99 7.42
N VAL A 235 16.13 -7.82 8.42
CA VAL A 235 17.59 -7.93 8.26
C VAL A 235 18.00 -9.38 8.06
N GLY A 236 17.23 -10.32 8.63
CA GLY A 236 17.45 -11.75 8.42
C GLY A 236 17.41 -12.18 6.95
N SER A 237 16.75 -11.42 6.08
CA SER A 237 16.65 -11.69 4.63
C SER A 237 17.99 -11.55 3.91
N ASP A 238 18.95 -10.82 4.47
CA ASP A 238 20.30 -10.67 3.90
C ASP A 238 21.21 -11.86 4.21
N VAL A 239 20.78 -12.75 5.12
CA VAL A 239 21.56 -13.91 5.50
C VAL A 239 21.30 -15.03 4.49
N SER A 240 22.35 -15.43 3.78
CA SER A 240 22.28 -16.49 2.76
C SER A 240 21.60 -17.76 3.29
N GLY A 241 20.64 -18.27 2.52
CA GLY A 241 19.86 -19.46 2.83
C GLY A 241 18.58 -19.19 3.63
N TRP A 242 18.36 -17.98 4.14
CA TRP A 242 17.14 -17.62 4.85
C TRP A 242 16.17 -16.87 3.96
N SER A 243 14.87 -17.06 4.19
CA SER A 243 13.82 -16.38 3.43
C SER A 243 12.64 -16.05 4.33
N ASN A 244 12.08 -14.85 4.15
CA ASN A 244 10.85 -14.47 4.85
C ASN A 244 9.69 -15.34 4.39
N VAL A 245 8.71 -15.47 5.27
CA VAL A 245 7.48 -16.20 4.98
C VAL A 245 6.39 -15.24 4.53
N TYR A 246 5.84 -15.48 3.34
CA TYR A 246 4.72 -14.73 2.79
C TYR A 246 3.48 -15.63 2.64
N LEU A 247 2.31 -15.13 3.03
CA LEU A 247 1.03 -15.81 2.86
C LEU A 247 0.57 -15.79 1.39
N TRP A 248 0.81 -14.67 0.73
CA TRP A 248 0.73 -14.49 -0.73
C TRP A 248 1.93 -13.64 -1.15
N GLU A 249 2.38 -13.83 -2.38
CA GLU A 249 3.50 -13.09 -2.96
C GLU A 249 2.97 -12.12 -4.02
N THR A 250 3.51 -10.91 -4.04
CA THR A 250 3.30 -9.96 -5.13
C THR A 250 4.19 -10.37 -6.30
N PRO A 251 3.72 -10.33 -7.56
CA PRO A 251 4.60 -10.53 -8.71
C PRO A 251 5.76 -9.54 -8.70
N GLU A 252 6.89 -9.97 -9.25
CA GLU A 252 8.06 -9.10 -9.35
C GLU A 252 7.73 -7.84 -10.17
N PRO A 253 8.35 -6.69 -9.83
CA PRO A 253 8.27 -5.49 -10.67
C PRO A 253 8.76 -5.79 -12.10
N PRO A 254 8.43 -4.91 -13.08
CA PRO A 254 8.97 -5.00 -14.43
C PRO A 254 10.47 -5.30 -14.45
N GLU A 255 10.90 -6.17 -15.38
CA GLU A 255 12.28 -6.67 -15.47
C GLU A 255 13.34 -5.57 -15.65
N GLU A 256 12.91 -4.39 -16.07
CA GLU A 256 13.74 -3.20 -16.27
C GLU A 256 14.14 -2.55 -14.94
N PHE A 257 13.42 -2.85 -13.87
CA PHE A 257 13.73 -2.34 -12.54
C PHE A 257 14.75 -3.21 -11.83
N THR A 258 15.57 -2.54 -11.03
CA THR A 258 16.56 -3.15 -10.17
C THR A 258 16.24 -2.84 -8.71
N ALA A 259 16.88 -3.55 -7.80
CA ALA A 259 16.80 -3.25 -6.38
C ALA A 259 18.15 -2.73 -5.90
N GLN A 260 18.17 -1.62 -5.16
CA GLN A 260 19.40 -0.96 -4.71
C GLN A 260 19.43 -0.87 -3.20
N ASP A 261 20.57 -1.27 -2.62
CA ASP A 261 20.83 -1.10 -1.20
C ASP A 261 21.11 0.37 -0.88
N THR A 262 20.56 0.82 0.24
CA THR A 262 20.73 2.18 0.77
C THR A 262 21.14 2.09 2.24
N ILE A 263 21.41 3.24 2.85
CA ILE A 263 21.67 3.32 4.30
C ILE A 263 20.45 2.95 5.17
N ALA A 264 19.24 2.92 4.62
CA ALA A 264 17.99 2.75 5.38
C ALA A 264 17.16 1.52 4.97
N GLY A 265 17.64 0.72 4.02
CA GLY A 265 16.90 -0.40 3.44
C GLY A 265 17.16 -0.52 1.94
N GLN A 266 16.25 -1.19 1.24
CA GLN A 266 16.35 -1.42 -0.20
C GLN A 266 15.22 -0.70 -0.94
N VAL A 267 15.57 -0.01 -2.02
CA VAL A 267 14.63 0.70 -2.88
C VAL A 267 14.55 0.05 -4.25
N LEU A 268 13.39 0.23 -4.90
CA LEU A 268 13.26 -0.05 -6.32
C LEU A 268 13.96 1.07 -7.09
N ALA A 269 14.65 0.71 -8.16
CA ALA A 269 15.40 1.62 -9.00
C ALA A 269 15.19 1.29 -10.48
N ASP A 270 15.45 2.25 -11.36
CA ASP A 270 15.47 2.02 -12.79
C ASP A 270 16.67 1.15 -13.22
N ALA A 271 16.78 0.87 -14.52
CA ALA A 271 17.88 0.10 -15.10
C ALA A 271 19.26 0.76 -14.94
N GLN A 272 19.32 2.06 -14.59
CA GLN A 272 20.54 2.79 -14.30
C GLN A 272 20.85 2.85 -12.79
N GLY A 273 19.99 2.27 -11.95
CA GLY A 273 20.12 2.27 -10.50
C GLY A 273 19.60 3.53 -9.82
N ARG A 274 18.90 4.43 -10.53
CA ARG A 274 18.27 5.61 -9.91
C ARG A 274 16.98 5.21 -9.21
N THR A 275 16.78 5.67 -7.99
CA THR A 275 15.62 5.33 -7.17
C THR A 275 14.30 5.70 -7.84
N ILE A 276 13.32 4.80 -7.75
CA ILE A 276 11.94 5.03 -8.17
C ILE A 276 11.18 5.72 -7.04
N TYR A 277 10.44 6.76 -7.38
CA TYR A 277 9.61 7.54 -6.47
C TYR A 277 8.15 7.49 -6.86
N LEU A 278 7.29 7.43 -5.84
CA LEU A 278 5.85 7.58 -5.94
C LEU A 278 5.45 8.96 -5.43
N TYR A 279 4.54 9.62 -6.13
CA TYR A 279 3.84 10.78 -5.62
C TYR A 279 2.54 10.33 -4.94
N SER A 280 2.26 10.85 -3.75
CA SER A 280 1.03 10.60 -3.01
C SER A 280 0.43 11.91 -2.54
N CYS A 281 -0.89 12.02 -2.66
CA CYS A 281 -1.62 13.24 -2.37
C CYS A 281 -3.07 12.93 -2.03
N GLY A 282 -3.54 13.48 -0.91
CA GLY A 282 -4.96 13.70 -0.65
C GLY A 282 -5.19 15.19 -0.38
N ASP A 283 -6.26 15.75 -0.92
CA ASP A 283 -6.55 17.16 -0.74
C ASP A 283 -7.07 17.48 0.67
N ASP A 284 -7.02 18.75 1.05
CA ASP A 284 -7.49 19.21 2.36
C ASP A 284 -9.02 19.44 2.39
N SER A 285 -9.80 18.87 1.48
CA SER A 285 -11.25 18.84 1.69
C SER A 285 -11.59 17.89 2.84
N ILE A 286 -12.79 18.02 3.42
CA ILE A 286 -13.23 17.09 4.48
C ILE A 286 -13.31 15.64 3.98
N ASP A 287 -13.52 15.46 2.66
CA ASP A 287 -13.63 14.15 2.01
C ASP A 287 -12.27 13.57 1.58
N GLN A 288 -11.20 14.37 1.68
CA GLN A 288 -9.80 14.06 1.32
C GLN A 288 -9.66 13.27 0.01
N LEU A 289 -10.15 13.86 -1.08
CA LEU A 289 -10.09 13.21 -2.39
C LEU A 289 -8.63 13.10 -2.87
N GLY A 290 -8.37 12.10 -3.72
CA GLY A 290 -7.06 11.89 -4.31
C GLY A 290 -6.62 13.07 -5.19
N CYS A 291 -5.31 13.28 -5.25
CA CYS A 291 -4.68 14.25 -6.14
C CYS A 291 -3.39 13.71 -6.78
N ASP A 292 -3.23 12.38 -6.80
CA ASP A 292 -2.02 11.70 -7.25
C ASP A 292 -2.21 10.91 -8.55
N HIS A 293 -3.44 10.59 -8.94
CA HIS A 293 -3.74 9.88 -10.17
C HIS A 293 -3.84 10.83 -11.38
N PRO A 294 -3.47 10.42 -12.61
CA PRO A 294 -3.55 11.29 -13.80
C PRO A 294 -4.94 11.87 -14.13
N THR A 295 -6.00 11.30 -13.59
CA THR A 295 -7.37 11.85 -13.71
C THR A 295 -7.70 12.89 -12.65
N ASP A 296 -6.94 12.95 -11.56
CA ASP A 296 -7.14 13.86 -10.45
C ASP A 296 -6.48 15.24 -10.73
N PRO A 297 -6.79 16.28 -9.92
CA PRO A 297 -6.16 17.59 -10.07
C PRO A 297 -4.63 17.55 -9.97
N GLN A 298 -3.94 17.83 -11.08
CA GLN A 298 -2.48 17.73 -11.18
C GLN A 298 -1.72 18.92 -10.60
N VAL A 299 -2.43 20.01 -10.29
CA VAL A 299 -1.82 21.24 -9.77
C VAL A 299 -1.07 21.04 -8.45
N TYR A 300 -1.50 20.08 -7.62
CA TYR A 300 -0.81 19.75 -6.37
C TYR A 300 0.58 19.17 -6.62
N ARG A 301 0.68 18.22 -7.56
CA ARG A 301 1.94 17.62 -7.97
C ARG A 301 2.88 18.67 -8.52
N LEU A 302 2.39 19.49 -9.46
CA LEU A 302 3.16 20.56 -10.09
C LEU A 302 3.68 21.58 -9.08
N ALA A 303 2.89 21.92 -8.05
CA ALA A 303 3.33 22.79 -6.97
C ALA A 303 4.52 22.19 -6.19
N ILE A 304 4.52 20.88 -5.92
CA ILE A 304 5.59 20.21 -5.18
C ILE A 304 6.85 19.98 -6.04
N CYS A 305 6.70 19.43 -7.25
CA CYS A 305 7.85 19.04 -8.06
C CYS A 305 8.52 20.22 -8.80
N GLY A 306 7.75 21.25 -9.15
CA GLY A 306 8.19 22.33 -10.06
C GLY A 306 7.76 23.73 -9.67
N ARG A 307 7.22 23.94 -8.46
CA ARG A 307 6.68 25.25 -8.01
C ARG A 307 5.56 25.77 -8.92
N GLY A 308 4.79 24.87 -9.51
CA GLY A 308 3.71 25.16 -10.46
C GLY A 308 4.16 25.20 -11.92
N ASP A 309 5.46 25.11 -12.20
CA ASP A 309 6.01 25.07 -13.55
C ASP A 309 6.28 23.62 -13.97
N PRO A 310 5.63 23.11 -15.03
CA PRO A 310 5.83 21.75 -15.50
C PRO A 310 7.20 21.50 -16.12
N GLU A 311 7.89 22.51 -16.67
CA GLU A 311 9.24 22.35 -17.21
C GLU A 311 10.23 22.12 -16.05
N VAL A 312 10.14 22.97 -15.01
CA VAL A 312 10.94 22.82 -13.79
C VAL A 312 10.63 21.50 -13.07
N CYS A 313 9.37 21.06 -13.10
CA CYS A 313 8.99 19.76 -12.56
C CYS A 313 9.75 18.63 -13.27
N GLN A 314 9.80 18.65 -14.60
CA GLN A 314 10.49 17.62 -15.40
C GLN A 314 12.01 17.69 -15.28
N GLU A 315 12.60 18.86 -15.03
CA GLU A 315 14.04 18.97 -14.73
C GLU A 315 14.41 18.32 -13.39
N ASN A 316 13.52 18.38 -12.40
CA ASN A 316 13.76 17.82 -11.07
C ASN A 316 13.33 16.35 -10.95
N TRP A 317 12.20 16.01 -11.54
CA TRP A 317 11.49 14.75 -11.37
C TRP A 317 11.15 14.17 -12.75
N HIS A 318 12.00 13.26 -13.21
CA HIS A 318 11.86 12.67 -14.53
C HIS A 318 10.88 11.49 -14.45
N TYR A 319 9.87 11.47 -15.31
CA TYR A 319 9.09 10.26 -15.52
C TYR A 319 10.02 9.11 -15.93
N VAL A 320 9.68 7.89 -15.49
CA VAL A 320 10.43 6.70 -15.86
C VAL A 320 9.84 6.13 -17.16
N PRO A 321 10.56 6.21 -18.29
CA PRO A 321 10.04 5.76 -19.58
C PRO A 321 9.86 4.25 -19.59
N ALA A 322 8.84 3.77 -20.31
CA ALA A 322 8.60 2.34 -20.56
C ALA A 322 8.80 2.05 -22.05
N LYS A 323 9.68 1.10 -22.40
CA LYS A 323 9.95 0.72 -23.81
C LYS A 323 8.68 0.26 -24.52
N ASP A 324 8.54 0.50 -25.81
CA ASP A 324 7.29 0.26 -26.57
C ASP A 324 6.66 -1.13 -26.37
N ASP A 325 7.48 -2.18 -26.27
CA ASP A 325 7.10 -3.58 -26.06
C ASP A 325 7.11 -4.02 -24.59
N ALA A 326 7.40 -3.10 -23.65
CA ALA A 326 7.44 -3.41 -22.24
C ALA A 326 6.05 -3.79 -21.72
N GLU A 327 5.98 -4.97 -21.12
CA GLU A 327 4.83 -5.53 -20.43
C GLU A 327 5.21 -5.83 -18.97
N SER A 328 4.22 -5.90 -18.08
CA SER A 328 4.42 -6.37 -16.71
C SER A 328 3.62 -7.63 -16.47
N GLY A 329 4.22 -8.58 -15.74
CA GLY A 329 3.50 -9.71 -15.17
C GLY A 329 2.63 -9.33 -13.96
N SER A 330 2.69 -8.07 -13.50
CA SER A 330 1.89 -7.55 -12.39
C SER A 330 0.80 -6.62 -12.88
N ARG A 331 -0.43 -6.75 -12.34
CA ARG A 331 -1.50 -5.76 -12.54
C ARG A 331 -1.23 -4.44 -11.82
N ALA A 332 -0.31 -4.44 -10.85
CA ALA A 332 0.08 -3.24 -10.14
C ALA A 332 1.02 -2.34 -10.96
N TRP A 333 1.67 -2.87 -11.98
CA TRP A 333 2.62 -2.14 -12.82
C TRP A 333 2.15 -2.14 -14.26
N ARG A 334 2.03 -0.98 -14.87
CA ARG A 334 1.72 -0.89 -16.30
C ARG A 334 2.41 0.28 -16.95
N ALA A 335 2.63 0.15 -18.25
CA ALA A 335 3.00 1.28 -19.09
C ALA A 335 1.73 2.06 -19.46
N VAL A 336 1.76 3.38 -19.28
CA VAL A 336 0.67 4.29 -19.61
C VAL A 336 1.18 5.43 -20.47
N TRP A 337 0.30 5.99 -21.29
CA TRP A 337 0.59 7.20 -22.06
C TRP A 337 0.11 8.42 -21.29
N ILE A 338 0.99 9.41 -21.16
CA ILE A 338 0.70 10.67 -20.48
C ILE A 338 1.17 11.87 -21.33
N ASP A 339 0.56 13.02 -21.12
CA ASP A 339 1.14 14.30 -21.50
C ASP A 339 2.11 14.72 -20.38
N PRO A 340 3.42 14.82 -20.63
CA PRO A 340 4.39 15.09 -19.58
C PRO A 340 4.24 16.49 -18.97
N MET A 341 3.67 17.46 -19.71
CA MET A 341 3.47 18.82 -19.23
C MET A 341 2.31 18.92 -18.24
N THR A 342 1.25 18.13 -18.43
CA THR A 342 0.10 18.14 -17.51
C THR A 342 0.15 17.00 -16.49
N GLY A 343 0.79 15.89 -16.84
CA GLY A 343 0.74 14.62 -16.10
C GLY A 343 -0.58 13.86 -16.25
N ARG A 344 -1.47 14.32 -17.14
CA ARG A 344 -2.73 13.63 -17.43
C ARG A 344 -2.49 12.49 -18.43
N PHE A 345 -3.39 11.51 -18.44
CA PHE A 345 -3.37 10.49 -19.49
C PHE A 345 -3.47 11.11 -20.89
N SER A 346 -2.80 10.47 -21.83
CA SER A 346 -2.83 10.78 -23.26
C SER A 346 -3.00 9.49 -24.04
N ASP A 347 -3.29 9.61 -25.33
CA ASP A 347 -3.36 8.47 -26.24
C ASP A 347 -2.01 8.23 -26.94
N ALA A 348 -1.77 6.99 -27.34
CA ALA A 348 -0.61 6.64 -28.15
C ALA A 348 -0.60 7.42 -29.47
N GLY A 349 0.55 7.99 -29.84
CA GLY A 349 0.73 8.71 -31.11
C GLY A 349 0.29 10.18 -31.10
N VAL A 350 -0.22 10.69 -29.98
CA VAL A 350 -0.39 12.15 -29.79
C VAL A 350 0.99 12.80 -29.70
N GLU A 351 1.20 13.91 -30.42
CA GLU A 351 2.46 14.64 -30.41
C GLU A 351 2.82 15.10 -28.99
N GLY A 352 4.04 14.78 -28.55
CA GLY A 352 4.52 15.10 -27.19
C GLY A 352 4.07 14.13 -26.10
N ALA A 353 3.19 13.16 -26.39
CA ALA A 353 2.83 12.12 -25.43
C ALA A 353 4.04 11.22 -25.12
N MET A 354 4.14 10.79 -23.87
CA MET A 354 5.21 9.94 -23.37
C MET A 354 4.64 8.64 -22.81
N ARG A 355 5.26 7.51 -23.14
CA ARG A 355 4.96 6.21 -22.53
C ARG A 355 5.84 6.00 -21.30
N VAL A 356 5.21 5.85 -20.15
CA VAL A 356 5.89 5.82 -18.83
C VAL A 356 5.42 4.64 -18.00
N TRP A 357 6.27 4.17 -17.10
CA TRP A 357 5.88 3.22 -16.08
C TRP A 357 4.98 3.88 -15.02
N ALA A 358 3.95 3.16 -14.61
CA ALA A 358 3.05 3.54 -13.55
C ALA A 358 2.82 2.40 -12.56
N TYR A 359 2.78 2.75 -11.27
CA TYR A 359 2.39 1.86 -10.17
C TYR A 359 0.97 2.19 -9.73
N ARG A 360 0.03 1.25 -9.88
CA ARG A 360 -1.41 1.46 -9.66
C ARG A 360 -1.87 2.75 -10.37
N ASP A 361 -1.41 2.89 -11.61
CA ASP A 361 -1.78 3.94 -12.57
C ASP A 361 -1.18 5.31 -12.23
N ARG A 362 -0.47 5.36 -11.11
CA ARG A 362 0.51 6.33 -10.62
C ARG A 362 1.75 6.44 -11.49
N PRO A 363 1.98 7.40 -12.41
CA PRO A 363 3.30 7.52 -13.03
C PRO A 363 4.39 7.57 -11.97
N VAL A 364 5.51 6.88 -12.22
CA VAL A 364 6.64 6.84 -11.30
C VAL A 364 7.79 7.72 -11.81
N TYR A 365 8.62 8.17 -10.87
CA TYR A 365 9.64 9.19 -11.13
C TYR A 365 11.03 8.74 -10.71
N THR A 366 12.06 9.32 -11.32
CA THR A 366 13.43 9.37 -10.80
C THR A 366 13.78 10.81 -10.45
N TYR A 367 14.72 11.01 -9.52
CA TYR A 367 15.10 12.34 -9.05
C TYR A 367 16.45 12.78 -9.60
N PHE A 368 16.58 14.04 -10.03
CA PHE A 368 17.78 14.54 -10.71
C PHE A 368 19.07 14.52 -9.87
N LEU A 369 18.95 14.58 -8.54
CA LEU A 369 20.11 14.52 -7.63
C LEU A 369 20.51 13.09 -7.23
N ASP A 370 19.79 12.07 -7.68
CA ASP A 370 20.20 10.68 -7.47
C ASP A 370 21.24 10.30 -8.52
N GLU A 371 22.49 10.56 -8.20
CA GLU A 371 23.62 10.45 -9.13
C GLU A 371 24.24 9.05 -9.13
N LYS A 372 23.98 8.26 -8.09
CA LYS A 372 24.56 6.93 -7.90
C LYS A 372 23.51 5.92 -7.43
N PRO A 373 23.70 4.62 -7.73
CA PRO A 373 22.83 3.59 -7.20
C PRO A 373 22.72 3.64 -5.68
N GLY A 374 21.47 3.59 -5.19
CA GLY A 374 21.15 3.68 -3.76
C GLY A 374 21.00 5.11 -3.20
N ASP A 375 21.22 6.14 -4.02
CA ASP A 375 20.87 7.51 -3.65
C ASP A 375 19.34 7.64 -3.51
N VAL A 376 18.88 8.21 -2.39
CA VAL A 376 17.46 8.45 -2.09
C VAL A 376 17.20 9.93 -1.80
N ARG A 377 17.88 10.84 -2.51
CA ARG A 377 17.91 12.27 -2.18
C ARG A 377 16.57 12.96 -2.42
N GLY A 378 15.71 12.36 -3.23
CA GLY A 378 14.34 12.83 -3.45
C GLY A 378 13.37 12.39 -2.34
N ASP A 379 13.74 11.43 -1.48
CA ASP A 379 12.82 10.87 -0.50
C ASP A 379 12.35 11.96 0.46
N ALA A 380 11.10 11.84 0.89
CA ALA A 380 10.45 12.77 1.78
C ALA A 380 10.33 14.22 1.26
N THR A 381 10.33 14.41 -0.06
CA THR A 381 10.05 15.71 -0.68
C THR A 381 8.56 16.05 -0.56
N GLY A 382 8.26 17.29 -0.19
CA GLY A 382 6.90 17.81 -0.07
C GLY A 382 6.40 17.88 1.37
N GLU A 383 5.09 17.94 1.54
CA GLU A 383 4.47 18.20 2.83
C GLU A 383 4.58 17.00 3.76
N TRP A 384 4.91 17.29 5.02
CA TRP A 384 5.09 16.29 6.08
C TRP A 384 5.96 15.11 5.64
N ARG A 385 7.18 15.43 5.18
CA ARG A 385 8.14 14.44 4.67
C ARG A 385 7.56 13.62 3.53
N GLY A 386 6.81 14.25 2.62
CA GLY A 386 6.13 13.59 1.49
C GLY A 386 4.96 12.69 1.88
N GLY A 387 4.56 12.64 3.15
CA GLY A 387 3.49 11.76 3.61
C GLY A 387 2.08 12.24 3.30
N ARG A 388 1.90 13.53 3.02
CA ARG A 388 0.57 14.13 2.75
C ARG A 388 0.36 14.49 1.29
N ASN A 389 1.29 15.29 0.77
CA ASN A 389 1.34 15.79 -0.60
C ASN A 389 2.82 15.84 -0.98
N GLY A 390 3.32 14.81 -1.64
CA GLY A 390 4.73 14.76 -2.00
C GLY A 390 5.23 13.41 -2.48
N LEU A 391 6.55 13.33 -2.62
CA LEU A 391 7.25 12.19 -3.21
C LEU A 391 7.99 11.38 -2.15
N LYS A 392 7.90 10.06 -2.31
CA LYS A 392 8.51 9.04 -1.46
C LYS A 392 9.22 8.01 -2.30
N ALA A 393 10.39 7.57 -1.87
CA ALA A 393 11.07 6.45 -2.52
C ALA A 393 10.20 5.19 -2.40
N TYR A 394 10.18 4.37 -3.45
CA TYR A 394 9.54 3.06 -3.44
C TYR A 394 10.43 2.09 -2.66
N TRP A 395 10.19 1.99 -1.35
CA TRP A 395 10.91 1.05 -0.48
C TRP A 395 10.41 -0.38 -0.72
N ILE A 396 11.31 -1.24 -1.20
CA ILE A 396 11.07 -2.68 -1.32
C ILE A 396 11.17 -3.31 0.07
N ARG A 397 12.18 -2.87 0.84
CA ARG A 397 12.39 -3.26 2.24
C ARG A 397 12.83 -2.05 3.04
N ASN A 398 12.17 -1.82 4.15
CA ASN A 398 12.48 -0.72 5.06
C ASN A 398 13.08 -1.25 6.36
N ALA A 399 14.34 -0.91 6.66
CA ALA A 399 15.01 -1.40 7.86
C ALA A 399 14.89 -0.45 9.06
N TYR A 400 14.42 0.79 8.88
CA TYR A 400 14.45 1.82 9.93
C TYR A 400 13.16 2.63 10.12
N PHE A 401 12.29 2.77 9.11
CA PHE A 401 11.15 3.70 9.14
C PHE A 401 9.76 3.07 9.40
N ARG A 402 9.68 1.87 10.01
CA ARG A 402 8.41 1.25 10.47
C ARG A 402 7.34 1.12 9.36
N GLY A 403 7.72 0.54 8.23
CA GLY A 403 6.78 0.05 7.21
C GLY A 403 5.92 1.09 6.47
N GLN A 404 6.43 2.31 6.26
CA GLN A 404 5.79 3.30 5.36
C GLN A 404 6.01 2.95 3.89
#